data_AF-A0A6A3P9T7-F1
#
_entry.id   AF-A0A6A3P9T7-F1
#
_cell.length_a   1.000
_cell.length_b   1.000
_cell.length_c   1.000
_cell.angle_alpha   90.00
_cell.angle_beta   90.00
_cell.angle_gamma   90.00
#
_symmetry.space_group_name_H-M   'P 1'
#
loop_
_entity.id
_entity.type
_entity.pdbx_description
1 polymer ?
#
loop_
_entity_poly.entity_id
_entity_poly.type
_entity_poly.pdbx_seq_one_letter_code
_entity_poly.pdbx_strand_id
1 'polypeptide(L)'
;MARNEEKAQSLLNRWTSMKQDFADTFKNRRPYLASQCDNLKDAERWRRQIIREISKKVADIQNAGSSEHVIRDLNDEINKRIREKRHWERRIVQLGGPDYARTQPQAYDADGSAVRGVGGYKYFGAAKDLPGVRELFQKEEHEPRKRTRQDMYKHIEPDYYGFRDDEDEQQLKDEEEAEHRLKQRAMDGWNAAEAKRKAQVAELGVPTD
;
A
#
# COMPACT_ATOMS: atom_id res chain seq x y z
N MET A 1 -15.21 -50.72 -41.30
CA MET A 1 -15.55 -50.01 -40.04
C MET A 1 -15.50 -48.52 -40.32
N ALA A 2 -16.64 -47.82 -40.29
CA ALA A 2 -16.70 -46.37 -40.54
C ALA A 2 -15.89 -45.58 -39.48
N ARG A 3 -15.32 -44.43 -39.86
CA ARG A 3 -14.54 -43.56 -38.95
C ARG A 3 -15.45 -42.98 -37.86
N ASN A 4 -14.87 -42.62 -36.71
CA ASN A 4 -15.64 -42.09 -35.57
C ASN A 4 -16.43 -40.83 -35.93
N GLU A 5 -15.88 -39.99 -36.81
CA GLU A 5 -16.55 -38.81 -37.34
C GLU A 5 -17.80 -39.16 -38.17
N GLU A 6 -17.73 -40.18 -39.04
CA GLU A 6 -18.87 -40.64 -39.84
C GLU A 6 -19.96 -41.27 -38.98
N LYS A 7 -19.57 -42.01 -37.93
CA LYS A 7 -20.50 -42.53 -36.93
C LYS A 7 -21.19 -41.39 -36.18
N ALA A 8 -20.43 -40.39 -35.73
CA ALA A 8 -20.99 -39.22 -35.05
C ALA A 8 -21.96 -38.41 -35.94
N GLN A 9 -21.73 -38.38 -37.25
CA GLN A 9 -22.60 -37.70 -38.22
C GLN A 9 -23.80 -38.54 -38.68
N SER A 10 -23.95 -39.78 -38.23
CA SER A 10 -25.11 -40.61 -38.57
C SER A 10 -26.42 -39.95 -38.10
N LEU A 11 -27.51 -40.19 -38.86
CA LEU A 11 -28.84 -39.63 -38.57
C LEU A 11 -29.31 -39.94 -37.14
N LEU A 12 -29.06 -41.17 -36.66
CA LEU A 12 -29.42 -41.58 -35.31
C LEU A 12 -28.63 -40.80 -34.24
N ASN A 13 -27.33 -40.63 -34.43
CA ASN A 13 -26.50 -39.89 -33.48
C ASN A 13 -26.84 -38.40 -33.49
N ARG A 14 -27.05 -37.80 -34.67
CA ARG A 14 -27.55 -36.42 -34.78
C ARG A 14 -28.91 -36.25 -34.09
N TRP A 15 -29.85 -37.16 -34.29
CA TRP A 15 -31.16 -37.11 -33.62
C TRP A 15 -31.06 -37.29 -32.10
N THR A 16 -30.21 -38.20 -31.64
CA THR A 16 -29.99 -38.45 -30.21
C THR A 16 -29.33 -37.25 -29.53
N SER A 17 -28.30 -36.67 -30.15
CA SER A 17 -27.68 -35.42 -29.71
C SER A 17 -28.68 -34.28 -29.69
N MET A 18 -29.45 -34.08 -30.77
CA MET A 18 -30.47 -33.03 -30.83
C MET A 18 -31.54 -33.18 -29.74
N LYS A 19 -31.98 -34.42 -29.44
CA LYS A 19 -32.93 -34.70 -28.36
C LYS A 19 -32.32 -34.43 -26.97
N GLN A 20 -31.06 -34.79 -26.77
CA GLN A 20 -30.33 -34.47 -25.54
C GLN A 20 -30.17 -32.96 -25.37
N ASP A 21 -29.73 -32.26 -26.41
CA ASP A 21 -29.58 -30.80 -26.43
C ASP A 21 -30.92 -30.10 -26.14
N PHE A 22 -32.03 -30.60 -26.71
CA PHE A 22 -33.37 -30.10 -26.40
C PHE A 22 -33.73 -30.26 -24.92
N ALA A 23 -33.38 -31.39 -24.30
CA ALA A 23 -33.62 -31.61 -22.88
C ALA A 23 -32.69 -30.76 -21.98
N ASP A 24 -31.50 -30.43 -22.46
CA ASP A 24 -30.46 -29.71 -21.71
C ASP A 24 -30.60 -28.19 -21.80
N THR A 25 -31.07 -27.66 -22.93
CA THR A 25 -31.23 -26.21 -23.17
C THR A 25 -32.08 -25.51 -22.11
N PHE A 26 -33.18 -26.13 -21.66
CA PHE A 26 -34.04 -25.57 -20.62
C PHE A 26 -33.47 -25.74 -19.20
N LYS A 27 -32.66 -26.79 -18.96
CA LYS A 27 -32.08 -27.10 -17.65
C LYS A 27 -30.74 -26.40 -17.40
N ASN A 28 -30.06 -25.97 -18.46
CA ASN A 28 -28.68 -25.47 -18.41
C ASN A 28 -28.56 -23.96 -18.69
N ARG A 29 -29.67 -23.29 -19.01
CA ARG A 29 -29.67 -21.84 -19.13
C ARG A 29 -29.82 -21.18 -17.77
N ARG A 30 -28.76 -20.49 -17.34
CA ARG A 30 -28.78 -19.68 -16.12
C ARG A 30 -29.86 -18.58 -16.22
N PRO A 31 -30.72 -18.42 -15.20
CA PRO A 31 -31.65 -17.31 -15.12
C PRO A 31 -30.92 -15.96 -15.13
N TYR A 32 -31.54 -14.93 -15.71
CA TYR A 32 -30.95 -13.59 -15.75
C TYR A 32 -30.89 -12.95 -14.34
N LEU A 33 -31.94 -13.14 -13.53
CA LEU A 33 -32.02 -12.65 -12.16
C LEU A 33 -31.78 -13.80 -11.18
N ALA A 34 -30.80 -13.63 -10.29
CA ALA A 34 -30.54 -14.61 -9.22
C ALA A 34 -31.76 -14.81 -8.30
N SER A 35 -32.60 -13.80 -8.13
CA SER A 35 -33.81 -13.84 -7.30
C SER A 35 -34.86 -14.84 -7.78
N GLN A 36 -34.84 -15.25 -9.07
CA GLN A 36 -35.77 -16.24 -9.62
C GLN A 36 -35.42 -17.69 -9.25
N CYS A 37 -34.26 -17.90 -8.62
CA CYS A 37 -33.81 -19.23 -8.23
C CYS A 37 -34.15 -19.47 -6.76
N ASP A 38 -35.07 -20.39 -6.47
CA ASP A 38 -35.48 -20.74 -5.11
C ASP A 38 -34.75 -21.96 -4.53
N ASN A 39 -34.05 -22.71 -5.39
CA ASN A 39 -33.31 -23.89 -4.97
C ASN A 39 -31.83 -23.56 -4.72
N LEU A 40 -31.34 -23.92 -3.53
CA LEU A 40 -29.95 -23.74 -3.12
C LEU A 40 -28.98 -24.49 -4.04
N LYS A 41 -29.30 -25.74 -4.40
CA LYS A 41 -28.43 -26.59 -5.23
C LYS A 41 -28.22 -26.00 -6.63
N ASP A 42 -29.26 -25.40 -7.19
CA ASP A 42 -29.19 -24.75 -8.49
C ASP A 42 -28.41 -23.44 -8.41
N ALA A 43 -28.60 -22.64 -7.35
CA ALA A 43 -27.83 -21.42 -7.13
C ALA A 43 -26.32 -21.71 -7.02
N GLU A 44 -25.92 -22.76 -6.30
CA GLU A 44 -24.51 -23.20 -6.22
C GLU A 44 -23.97 -23.73 -7.56
N ARG A 45 -24.82 -24.40 -8.34
CA ARG A 45 -24.47 -24.86 -9.69
C ARG A 45 -24.19 -23.67 -10.62
N TRP A 46 -25.06 -22.66 -10.61
CA TRP A 46 -24.89 -21.44 -11.40
C TRP A 46 -23.66 -20.65 -10.98
N ARG A 47 -23.39 -20.55 -9.68
CA ARG A 47 -22.14 -19.96 -9.17
C ARG A 47 -20.91 -20.68 -9.73
N ARG A 48 -20.88 -22.02 -9.68
CA ARG A 48 -19.77 -22.82 -10.23
C ARG A 48 -19.61 -22.62 -11.73
N GLN A 49 -20.72 -22.52 -12.47
CA GLN A 49 -20.66 -22.22 -13.91
C GLN A 49 -20.03 -20.85 -14.18
N ILE A 50 -20.43 -19.80 -13.45
CA ILE A 50 -19.84 -18.46 -13.59
C ILE A 50 -18.33 -18.49 -13.32
N ILE A 51 -17.89 -19.25 -12.30
CA ILE A 51 -16.47 -19.40 -11.99
C ILE A 51 -15.71 -20.02 -13.17
N ARG A 52 -16.25 -21.07 -13.80
CA ARG A 52 -15.63 -21.67 -14.99
C ARG A 52 -15.58 -20.70 -16.17
N GLU A 53 -16.65 -19.93 -16.39
CA GLU A 53 -16.68 -18.89 -17.42
C GLU A 53 -15.61 -17.81 -17.17
N ILE A 54 -15.41 -17.39 -15.92
CA ILE A 54 -14.35 -16.46 -15.53
C ILE A 54 -12.98 -17.09 -15.80
N SER A 55 -12.72 -18.31 -15.33
CA SER A 55 -11.43 -18.98 -15.52
C SER A 55 -11.06 -19.13 -16.99
N LYS A 56 -12.03 -19.46 -17.85
CA LYS A 56 -11.81 -19.55 -19.30
C LYS A 56 -11.37 -18.20 -19.88
N LYS A 57 -12.08 -17.11 -19.54
CA LYS A 57 -11.74 -15.77 -20.03
C LYS A 57 -10.43 -15.24 -19.48
N VAL A 58 -10.08 -15.56 -18.23
CA VAL A 58 -8.77 -15.24 -17.66
C VAL A 58 -7.66 -15.92 -18.46
N ALA A 59 -7.84 -17.20 -18.82
CA ALA A 59 -6.89 -17.90 -19.68
C ALA A 59 -6.82 -17.26 -21.08
N ASP A 60 -7.96 -16.83 -21.65
CA ASP A 60 -7.98 -16.14 -22.94
C ASP A 60 -7.22 -14.80 -22.90
N ILE A 61 -7.32 -14.03 -21.81
CA ILE A 61 -6.57 -12.76 -21.61
C ILE A 61 -5.07 -12.99 -21.47
N GLN A 62 -4.67 -14.11 -20.86
CA GLN A 62 -3.24 -14.44 -20.66
C GLN A 62 -2.55 -14.80 -21.98
N ASN A 63 -3.28 -15.11 -23.05
CA ASN A 63 -2.70 -15.39 -24.35
C ASN A 63 -2.15 -14.10 -24.98
N ALA A 64 -0.82 -13.99 -25.05
CA ALA A 64 -0.07 -12.81 -25.51
C ALA A 64 -0.30 -12.39 -26.98
N GLY A 65 -1.13 -13.10 -27.74
CA GLY A 65 -1.48 -12.79 -29.14
C GLY A 65 -2.78 -12.01 -29.33
N SER A 66 -3.50 -11.68 -28.24
CA SER A 66 -4.76 -10.94 -28.32
C SER A 66 -4.54 -9.45 -28.61
N SER A 67 -5.38 -8.86 -29.46
CA SER A 67 -5.32 -7.41 -29.70
C SER A 67 -5.78 -6.63 -28.46
N GLU A 68 -5.28 -5.42 -28.30
CA GLU A 68 -5.59 -4.55 -27.17
C GLU A 68 -7.10 -4.33 -26.95
N HIS A 69 -7.88 -4.16 -28.03
CA HIS A 69 -9.34 -4.05 -27.94
C HIS A 69 -10.00 -5.32 -27.40
N VAL A 70 -9.56 -6.49 -27.88
CA VAL A 70 -10.07 -7.79 -27.40
C VAL A 70 -9.74 -7.99 -25.92
N ILE A 71 -8.55 -7.58 -25.48
CA ILE A 71 -8.17 -7.64 -24.06
C ILE A 71 -9.09 -6.76 -23.20
N ARG A 72 -9.44 -5.56 -23.67
CA ARG A 72 -10.39 -4.67 -22.96
C ARG A 72 -11.77 -5.30 -22.84
N ASP A 73 -12.31 -5.80 -23.95
CA ASP A 73 -13.64 -6.44 -23.97
C ASP A 73 -13.69 -7.66 -23.06
N LEU A 74 -12.67 -8.53 -23.12
CA LEU A 74 -12.56 -9.69 -22.24
C LEU A 74 -12.48 -9.27 -20.76
N ASN A 75 -11.74 -8.20 -20.43
CA ASN A 75 -11.63 -7.70 -19.07
C ASN A 75 -12.98 -7.15 -18.55
N ASP A 76 -13.73 -6.43 -19.40
CA ASP A 76 -15.09 -5.97 -19.08
C ASP A 76 -16.05 -7.14 -18.86
N GLU A 77 -15.98 -8.15 -19.71
CA GLU A 77 -16.78 -9.36 -19.58
C GLU A 77 -16.47 -10.13 -18.29
N ILE A 78 -15.20 -10.25 -17.91
CA ILE A 78 -14.81 -10.86 -16.62
C ILE A 78 -15.38 -10.05 -15.46
N ASN A 79 -15.23 -8.73 -15.47
CA ASN A 79 -15.79 -7.86 -14.43
C ASN A 79 -17.32 -8.00 -14.34
N LYS A 80 -18.02 -8.09 -15.48
CA LYS A 80 -19.46 -8.37 -15.54
C LYS A 80 -19.81 -9.71 -14.89
N ARG A 81 -19.06 -10.77 -15.18
CA ARG A 81 -19.25 -12.10 -14.57
C ARG A 81 -18.94 -12.10 -13.07
N ILE A 82 -17.96 -11.35 -12.60
CA ILE A 82 -17.66 -11.22 -11.17
C ILE A 82 -18.81 -10.51 -10.43
N ARG A 83 -19.42 -9.48 -11.02
CA ARG A 83 -20.62 -8.85 -10.44
C ARG A 83 -21.78 -9.84 -10.39
N GLU A 84 -22.01 -10.57 -11.47
CA GLU A 84 -23.02 -11.63 -11.54
C GLU A 84 -22.79 -12.69 -10.45
N LYS A 85 -21.55 -13.17 -10.30
CA LYS A 85 -21.14 -14.10 -9.23
C LYS A 85 -21.54 -13.59 -7.84
N ARG A 86 -21.31 -12.30 -7.54
CA ARG A 86 -21.69 -11.69 -6.26
C ARG A 86 -23.20 -11.69 -6.03
N HIS A 87 -24.01 -11.51 -7.07
CA HIS A 87 -25.46 -11.63 -6.95
C HIS A 87 -25.89 -13.06 -6.60
N TRP A 88 -25.27 -14.05 -7.24
CA TRP A 88 -25.51 -15.47 -6.93
C TRP A 88 -25.03 -15.86 -5.53
N GLU A 89 -23.88 -15.36 -5.08
CA GLU A 89 -23.38 -15.58 -3.72
C GLU A 89 -24.32 -14.99 -2.67
N ARG A 90 -24.83 -13.77 -2.88
CA ARG A 90 -25.84 -13.17 -2.01
C ARG A 90 -27.12 -14.00 -1.97
N ARG A 91 -27.56 -14.53 -3.13
CA ARG A 91 -28.74 -15.39 -3.20
C ARG A 91 -28.54 -16.71 -2.44
N ILE A 92 -27.36 -17.32 -2.55
CA ILE A 92 -27.02 -18.53 -1.78
C ILE A 92 -27.15 -18.27 -0.29
N VAL A 93 -26.62 -17.15 0.21
CA VAL A 93 -26.76 -16.76 1.62
C VAL A 93 -28.23 -16.54 2.01
N GLN A 94 -29.03 -15.89 1.16
CA GLN A 94 -30.47 -15.69 1.41
C GLN A 94 -31.25 -17.02 1.48
N LEU A 95 -30.82 -18.04 0.75
CA LEU A 95 -31.41 -19.38 0.77
C LEU A 95 -30.88 -20.25 1.92
N GLY A 96 -30.10 -19.69 2.84
CA GLY A 96 -29.52 -20.41 3.99
C GLY A 96 -28.24 -21.18 3.67
N GLY A 97 -27.60 -20.91 2.53
CA GLY A 97 -26.33 -21.50 2.12
C GLY A 97 -25.10 -20.81 2.72
N PRO A 98 -23.89 -21.35 2.42
CA PRO A 98 -22.63 -20.82 2.94
C PRO A 98 -22.27 -19.44 2.37
N ASP A 99 -21.64 -18.60 3.20
CA ASP A 99 -21.12 -17.30 2.78
C ASP A 99 -19.76 -17.45 2.08
N TYR A 100 -19.83 -17.56 0.75
CA TYR A 100 -18.66 -17.62 -0.10
C TYR A 100 -17.87 -16.31 -0.20
N ALA A 101 -18.50 -15.16 0.06
CA ALA A 101 -17.81 -13.87 -0.04
C ALA A 101 -16.81 -13.68 1.11
N ARG A 102 -17.15 -14.18 2.30
CA ARG A 102 -16.28 -14.15 3.48
C ARG A 102 -15.18 -15.22 3.46
N THR A 103 -15.48 -16.39 2.88
CA THR A 103 -14.57 -17.55 2.90
C THR A 103 -13.55 -17.54 1.76
N GLN A 104 -13.79 -16.78 0.68
CA GLN A 104 -12.86 -16.79 -0.46
C GLN A 104 -11.58 -16.00 -0.14
N PRO A 105 -10.39 -16.63 -0.27
CA PRO A 105 -9.15 -15.88 -0.29
C PRO A 105 -9.15 -14.91 -1.48
N GLN A 106 -8.41 -13.81 -1.34
CA GLN A 106 -8.24 -12.86 -2.44
C GLN A 106 -7.75 -13.61 -3.68
N ALA A 107 -8.39 -13.34 -4.82
CA ALA A 107 -7.97 -13.94 -6.07
C ALA A 107 -6.57 -13.42 -6.42
N TYR A 108 -5.60 -14.33 -6.45
CA TYR A 108 -4.27 -14.09 -6.99
C TYR A 108 -4.29 -14.54 -8.45
N ASP A 109 -3.70 -13.73 -9.34
CA ASP A 109 -3.51 -14.14 -10.73
C ASP A 109 -2.45 -15.26 -10.82
N ALA A 110 -2.33 -15.89 -11.99
CA ALA A 110 -1.32 -16.94 -12.23
C ALA A 110 0.12 -16.45 -11.96
N ASP A 111 0.36 -15.14 -12.07
CA ASP A 111 1.65 -14.49 -11.79
C ASP A 111 1.86 -14.21 -10.28
N GLY A 112 0.99 -14.72 -9.40
CA GLY A 112 1.07 -14.53 -7.94
C GLY A 112 0.76 -13.11 -7.47
N SER A 113 0.50 -12.19 -8.40
CA SER A 113 0.16 -10.81 -8.09
C SER A 113 -1.32 -10.71 -7.69
N ALA A 114 -1.59 -10.06 -6.56
CA ALA A 114 -2.96 -9.83 -6.11
C ALA A 114 -3.71 -9.03 -7.18
N VAL A 115 -4.94 -9.45 -7.51
CA VAL A 115 -5.80 -8.71 -8.44
C VAL A 115 -6.15 -7.36 -7.79
N ARG A 116 -5.32 -6.35 -8.08
CA ARG A 116 -5.54 -4.98 -7.63
C ARG A 116 -6.61 -4.35 -8.51
N GLY A 117 -7.58 -3.73 -7.86
CA GLY A 117 -8.64 -3.00 -8.55
C GLY A 117 -8.67 -1.55 -8.07
N VAL A 118 -8.94 -0.64 -8.99
CA VAL A 118 -9.20 0.77 -8.71
C VAL A 118 -10.71 0.98 -8.78
N GLY A 119 -11.32 1.58 -7.75
CA GLY A 119 -12.77 1.87 -7.76
C GLY A 119 -13.70 0.66 -7.89
N GLY A 120 -13.23 -0.56 -7.57
CA GLY A 120 -14.03 -1.79 -7.70
C GLY A 120 -14.02 -2.45 -9.08
N TYR A 121 -13.27 -1.89 -10.04
CA TYR A 121 -12.95 -2.50 -11.34
C TYR A 121 -11.60 -3.22 -11.26
N LYS A 122 -11.50 -4.42 -11.84
CA LYS A 122 -10.31 -5.27 -11.75
C LYS A 122 -9.68 -5.47 -13.13
N TYR A 123 -8.35 -5.53 -13.16
CA TYR A 123 -7.60 -5.82 -14.37
C TYR A 123 -6.88 -7.16 -14.21
N PHE A 124 -7.03 -8.05 -15.19
CA PHE A 124 -6.49 -9.42 -15.17
C PHE A 124 -5.39 -9.58 -16.22
N GLY A 125 -4.32 -10.31 -15.90
CA GLY A 125 -3.25 -10.67 -16.86
C GLY A 125 -2.77 -9.48 -17.71
N ALA A 126 -2.75 -9.67 -19.04
CA ALA A 126 -2.32 -8.68 -20.04
C ALA A 126 -3.13 -7.37 -20.01
N ALA A 127 -4.33 -7.35 -19.41
CA ALA A 127 -5.10 -6.12 -19.27
C ALA A 127 -4.42 -5.08 -18.35
N LYS A 128 -3.47 -5.51 -17.51
CA LYS A 128 -2.68 -4.62 -16.65
C LYS A 128 -1.62 -3.84 -17.44
N ASP A 129 -1.15 -4.39 -18.55
CA ASP A 129 -0.09 -3.80 -19.38
C ASP A 129 -0.63 -2.84 -20.44
N LEU A 130 -1.96 -2.69 -20.51
CA LEU A 130 -2.60 -1.76 -21.41
C LEU A 130 -2.16 -0.31 -21.16
N PRO A 131 -1.97 0.50 -22.22
CA PRO A 131 -1.71 1.93 -22.09
C PRO A 131 -2.76 2.61 -21.20
N GLY A 132 -2.33 3.49 -20.29
CA GLY A 132 -3.17 4.15 -19.29
C GLY A 132 -3.52 3.30 -18.05
N VAL A 133 -3.72 1.98 -18.19
CA VAL A 133 -3.95 1.09 -17.03
C VAL A 133 -2.64 0.80 -16.31
N ARG A 134 -1.56 0.59 -17.08
CA ARG A 134 -0.22 0.34 -16.55
C ARG A 134 0.24 1.46 -15.61
N GLU A 135 -0.10 2.70 -15.94
CA GLU A 135 0.21 3.90 -15.15
C GLU A 135 -0.54 3.90 -13.80
N LEU A 136 -1.78 3.39 -13.75
CA LEU A 136 -2.54 3.25 -12.49
C LEU A 136 -1.90 2.25 -11.51
N PHE A 137 -1.14 1.28 -12.02
CA PHE A 137 -0.47 0.27 -11.23
C PHE A 137 1.01 0.55 -10.96
N GLN A 138 1.63 1.42 -11.75
CA GLN A 138 2.92 2.02 -11.40
C GLN A 138 2.69 2.90 -10.19
N LYS A 139 2.99 2.33 -9.01
CA LYS A 139 3.00 3.07 -7.77
C LYS A 139 3.99 4.20 -7.97
N GLU A 140 3.52 5.45 -8.01
CA GLU A 140 4.41 6.61 -7.97
C GLU A 140 5.40 6.35 -6.83
N GLU A 141 6.70 6.36 -7.16
CA GLU A 141 7.74 6.30 -6.13
C GLU A 141 7.44 7.45 -5.21
N HIS A 142 6.95 7.13 -4.00
CA HIS A 142 6.56 8.13 -3.02
C HIS A 142 7.80 8.97 -2.79
N GLU A 143 7.79 10.22 -3.29
CA GLU A 143 8.91 11.14 -3.09
C GLU A 143 9.24 11.11 -1.59
N PRO A 144 10.52 10.94 -1.22
CA PRO A 144 10.88 10.86 0.19
C PRO A 144 10.25 12.05 0.89
N ARG A 145 9.39 11.77 1.89
CA ARG A 145 8.62 12.80 2.57
C ARG A 145 9.62 13.87 3.02
N LYS A 146 9.42 15.11 2.58
CA LYS A 146 10.21 16.24 3.07
C LYS A 146 10.14 16.22 4.60
N ARG A 147 11.28 16.43 5.25
CA ARG A 147 11.38 16.40 6.72
C ARG A 147 10.30 17.31 7.29
N THR A 148 9.43 16.75 8.13
CA THR A 148 8.38 17.55 8.77
C THR A 148 9.01 18.41 9.87
N ARG A 149 8.33 19.48 10.27
CA ARG A 149 8.79 20.33 11.37
C ARG A 149 9.01 19.53 12.66
N GLN A 150 8.16 18.53 12.92
CA GLN A 150 8.32 17.59 14.03
C GLN A 150 9.59 16.74 13.90
N ASP A 151 9.91 16.23 12.71
CA ASP A 151 11.15 15.47 12.50
C ASP A 151 12.41 16.32 12.67
N MET A 152 12.35 17.62 12.36
CA MET A 152 13.44 18.55 12.65
C MET A 152 13.61 18.77 14.16
N TYR A 153 12.51 18.88 14.90
CA TYR A 153 12.56 19.08 16.36
C TYR A 153 12.99 17.84 17.15
N LYS A 154 12.89 16.63 16.60
CA LYS A 154 13.30 15.38 17.29
C LYS A 154 14.79 15.33 17.66
N HIS A 155 15.63 16.06 16.93
CA HIS A 155 17.08 16.08 17.15
C HIS A 155 17.57 17.38 17.81
N ILE A 156 16.65 18.20 18.30
CA ILE A 156 17.01 19.39 19.08
C ILE A 156 17.01 18.98 20.55
N GLU A 157 18.21 18.71 21.05
CA GLU A 157 18.46 18.36 22.45
C GLU A 157 18.62 19.62 23.30
N PRO A 158 18.47 19.55 24.64
CA PRO A 158 18.71 20.69 25.54
C PRO A 158 20.09 21.34 25.33
N ASP A 159 21.08 20.56 24.90
CA ASP A 159 22.43 21.01 24.56
C ASP A 159 22.43 22.08 23.44
N TYR A 160 21.46 22.03 22.51
CA TYR A 160 21.29 23.09 21.49
C TYR A 160 20.97 24.47 22.09
N TYR A 161 20.37 24.49 23.28
CA TYR A 161 20.04 25.69 24.03
C TYR A 161 21.09 26.03 25.11
N GLY A 162 22.22 25.31 25.17
CA GLY A 162 23.31 25.57 26.11
C GLY A 162 23.01 25.16 27.56
N PHE A 163 22.02 24.29 27.79
CA PHE A 163 21.64 23.87 29.16
C PHE A 163 22.72 23.06 29.90
N ARG A 164 23.79 22.63 29.21
CA ARG A 164 24.90 21.87 29.78
C ARG A 164 26.28 22.51 29.54
N ASP A 165 26.31 23.75 29.04
CA ASP A 165 27.58 24.43 28.78
C ASP A 165 28.35 24.68 30.09
N ASP A 166 27.63 24.90 31.20
CA ASP A 166 28.19 25.04 32.55
C ASP A 166 28.80 23.73 33.11
N GLU A 167 28.54 22.58 32.47
CA GLU A 167 29.09 21.27 32.84
C GLU A 167 30.35 20.91 32.03
N ASP A 168 30.76 21.75 31.07
CA ASP A 168 32.00 21.54 30.31
C ASP A 168 33.23 21.86 31.17
N GLU A 169 33.88 20.79 31.65
CA GLU A 169 35.08 20.86 32.49
C GLU A 169 36.23 21.64 31.83
N GLN A 170 36.31 21.68 30.50
CA GLN A 170 37.36 22.44 29.82
C GLN A 170 37.06 23.93 29.85
N GLN A 171 35.81 24.31 29.59
CA GLN A 171 35.38 25.71 29.64
C GLN A 171 35.56 26.29 31.04
N LEU A 172 35.19 25.54 32.09
CA LEU A 172 35.36 25.97 33.48
C LEU A 172 36.82 26.24 33.85
N LYS A 173 37.76 25.39 33.40
CA LYS A 173 39.20 25.61 33.64
C LYS A 173 39.71 26.87 32.95
N ASP A 174 39.30 27.08 31.70
CA ASP A 174 39.69 28.25 30.93
C ASP A 174 39.15 29.55 31.58
N GLU A 175 37.93 29.50 32.12
CA GLU A 175 37.31 30.59 32.89
C GLU A 175 38.05 30.86 34.21
N GLU A 176 38.37 29.83 35.00
CA GLU A 176 39.14 29.95 36.24
C GLU A 176 40.52 30.59 36.01
N GLU A 177 41.23 30.17 34.96
CA GLU A 177 42.52 30.76 34.58
C GLU A 177 42.39 32.23 34.17
N ALA A 178 41.34 32.57 33.41
CA ALA A 178 41.05 33.95 33.02
C ALA A 178 40.71 34.82 34.24
N GLU A 179 39.86 34.33 35.14
CA GLU A 179 39.51 35.01 36.39
C GLU A 179 40.73 35.25 37.27
N HIS A 180 41.57 34.23 37.45
CA HIS A 180 42.76 34.34 38.27
C HIS A 180 43.73 35.40 37.70
N ARG A 181 43.93 35.42 36.38
CA ARG A 181 44.73 36.45 35.70
C ARG A 181 44.15 37.85 35.89
N LEU A 182 42.83 38.01 35.81
CA LEU A 182 42.13 39.28 36.05
C LEU A 182 42.26 39.74 37.50
N LYS A 183 42.05 38.83 38.47
CA LYS A 183 42.19 39.10 39.90
C LYS A 183 43.61 39.54 40.25
N GLN A 184 44.62 38.85 39.71
CA GLN A 184 46.03 39.22 39.90
C GLN A 184 46.32 40.63 39.35
N ARG A 185 45.92 40.92 38.11
CA ARG A 185 46.10 42.26 37.53
C ARG A 185 45.41 43.36 38.34
N ALA A 186 44.20 43.09 38.84
CA ALA A 186 43.48 44.03 39.69
C ALA A 186 44.19 44.25 41.04
N MET A 187 44.70 43.18 41.66
CA MET A 187 45.46 43.25 42.91
C MET A 187 46.77 44.01 42.72
N ASP A 188 47.51 43.74 41.65
CA ASP A 188 48.76 44.43 41.31
C ASP A 188 48.53 45.91 41.05
N GLY A 189 47.45 46.24 40.32
CA GLY A 189 47.03 47.62 40.10
C GLY A 189 46.66 48.34 41.41
N TRP A 190 45.93 47.66 42.30
CA TRP A 190 45.56 48.20 43.61
C TRP A 190 46.80 48.40 44.51
N ASN A 191 47.69 47.43 44.58
CA ASN A 191 48.95 47.51 45.34
C ASN A 191 49.84 48.64 44.81
N ALA A 192 49.96 48.80 43.49
CA ALA A 192 50.73 49.89 42.89
C ALA A 192 50.10 51.26 43.18
N ALA A 193 48.77 51.38 43.16
CA ALA A 193 48.07 52.60 43.53
C ALA A 193 48.23 52.91 45.04
N GLU A 194 48.16 51.90 45.90
CA GLU A 194 48.35 52.06 47.35
C GLU A 194 49.79 52.46 47.68
N ALA A 195 50.78 51.86 47.01
CA ALA A 195 52.20 52.22 47.15
C ALA A 195 52.45 53.67 46.71
N LYS A 196 51.87 54.09 45.58
CA LYS A 196 51.91 55.51 45.14
C LYS A 196 51.24 56.43 46.16
N ARG A 197 50.09 56.03 46.71
CA ARG A 197 49.39 56.80 47.76
C ARG A 197 50.26 56.93 49.02
N LYS A 198 50.87 55.83 49.49
CA LYS A 198 51.79 55.83 50.64
C LYS A 198 53.03 56.69 50.39
N ALA A 199 53.62 56.61 49.20
CA ALA A 199 54.74 57.47 48.80
C ALA A 199 54.36 58.96 48.78
N GLN A 200 53.21 59.31 48.21
CA GLN A 200 52.69 60.69 48.24
C GLN A 200 52.43 61.19 49.66
N VAL A 201 51.85 60.36 50.54
CA VAL A 201 51.62 60.71 51.95
C VAL A 201 52.95 60.91 52.70
N ALA A 202 53.96 60.07 52.43
CA ALA A 202 55.30 60.22 53.01
C ALA A 202 56.03 61.48 52.50
N GLU A 203 55.87 61.82 51.23
CA GLU A 203 56.44 63.03 50.62
C GLU A 203 55.76 64.31 51.13
N LEU A 204 54.48 64.25 51.48
CA LEU A 204 53.71 65.36 52.07
C LEU A 204 53.97 65.56 53.59
N GLY A 205 54.82 64.73 54.21
CA GLY A 205 55.37 64.99 55.56
C GLY A 205 54.34 65.07 56.70
N VAL A 206 53.16 64.44 56.55
CA VAL A 206 52.17 64.41 57.63
C VAL A 206 52.47 63.20 58.54
N PRO A 207 52.67 63.39 59.87
CA PRO A 207 52.88 62.29 60.80
C PRO A 207 51.67 61.36 60.79
N THR A 208 51.92 60.06 60.68
CA THR A 208 50.91 59.03 60.90
C THR A 208 51.05 58.59 62.36
N ASP A 209 50.09 58.99 63.20
CA ASP A 209 49.85 58.38 64.52
C ASP A 209 49.18 57.01 64.37
#